data_AF-A0A8B4RDY3-F1
#
_entry.id   AF-A0A8B4RDY3-F1
#
_cell.length_a   1.000
_cell.length_b   1.000
_cell.length_c   1.000
_cell.angle_alpha   90.00
_cell.angle_beta   90.00
_cell.angle_gamma   90.00
#
_symmetry.space_group_name_H-M   'P 1'
#
loop_
_entity.id
_entity.type
_entity.pdbx_description
1 polymer ?
#
loop_
_entity_poly.entity_id
_entity_poly.type
_entity_poly.pdbx_seq_one_letter_code
_entity_poly.pdbx_strand_id
1 'polypeptide(L)' 'MFSFFYAKNVTKGRHMKHSYQKSSRAKQRQSRNLVVLSIMQQTGWSRERVVNSLKELEDCNLIKFPSQGGMMIKVGEVR' A
#
# COMPACT_ATOMS: atom_id res chain seq x y z
N MET A 1 19.59 5.60 7.35
CA MET A 1 20.04 5.65 5.94
C MET A 1 18.97 4.98 5.09
N PHE A 2 18.51 5.71 4.08
CA PHE A 2 17.54 5.28 3.08
C PHE A 2 18.08 4.18 2.15
N SER A 3 17.15 3.50 1.49
CA SER A 3 17.29 2.63 0.32
C SER A 3 17.78 1.20 0.58
N PHE A 4 16.94 0.23 0.21
CA PHE A 4 17.22 -0.82 -0.78
C PHE A 4 16.17 -1.93 -0.63
N PHE A 5 14.99 -1.76 -1.24
CA PHE A 5 14.20 -2.94 -1.64
C PHE A 5 13.97 -2.90 -3.14
N TYR A 6 14.86 -3.64 -3.79
CA TYR A 6 15.12 -3.84 -5.21
C TYR A 6 13.92 -3.79 -6.16
N ALA A 7 14.04 -2.90 -7.15
CA ALA A 7 13.45 -3.09 -8.46
C ALA A 7 14.25 -4.14 -9.24
N LYS A 8 13.63 -5.27 -9.59
CA LYS A 8 14.08 -6.16 -10.67
C LYS A 8 12.89 -6.96 -11.17
N ASN A 9 12.40 -6.69 -12.37
CA ASN A 9 11.68 -7.66 -13.20
C ASN A 9 11.82 -7.26 -14.67
N VAL A 10 12.91 -7.70 -15.29
CA VAL A 10 13.17 -7.66 -16.74
C VAL A 10 13.07 -9.11 -17.25
N THR A 11 12.32 -9.30 -18.35
CA THR A 11 12.13 -10.53 -19.17
C THR A 11 11.37 -11.68 -18.48
N LYS A 12 10.45 -12.43 -19.10
CA LYS A 12 10.27 -12.91 -20.48
C LYS A 12 8.79 -13.27 -20.68
N GLY A 13 8.35 -13.25 -21.93
CA GLY A 13 6.94 -13.33 -22.32
C GLY A 13 6.23 -14.68 -22.18
N ARG A 14 4.90 -14.57 -22.35
CA ARG A 14 3.86 -15.58 -22.62
C ARG A 14 3.43 -16.45 -21.42
N HIS A 15 2.15 -16.30 -21.07
CA HIS A 15 1.34 -17.12 -20.15
C HIS A 15 1.39 -16.82 -18.62
N MET A 16 1.06 -15.59 -18.17
CA MET A 16 1.08 -15.24 -16.71
C MET A 16 -0.06 -14.34 -16.19
N LYS A 17 -1.22 -14.23 -16.85
CA LYS A 17 -2.24 -13.24 -16.41
C LYS A 17 -2.91 -13.56 -15.05
N HIS A 18 -3.11 -14.83 -14.69
CA HIS A 18 -3.81 -15.20 -13.44
C HIS A 18 -2.94 -15.20 -12.18
N SER A 19 -1.64 -15.50 -12.27
CA SER A 19 -0.76 -15.56 -11.10
C SER A 19 -0.38 -14.17 -10.58
N TYR A 20 -0.21 -13.19 -11.48
CA TYR A 20 0.10 -11.81 -11.12
C TYR A 20 -1.01 -11.16 -10.28
N GLN A 21 -2.29 -11.38 -10.62
CA GLN A 21 -3.43 -10.80 -9.85
C GLN A 21 -3.59 -11.37 -8.43
N LYS A 22 -3.19 -12.62 -8.19
CA LYS A 22 -3.13 -13.18 -6.83
C LYS A 22 -1.97 -12.59 -6.04
N SER A 23 -0.79 -12.51 -6.68
CA SER A 23 0.40 -11.92 -6.05
C SER A 23 0.26 -10.42 -5.77
N SER A 24 -0.46 -9.68 -6.62
CA SER A 24 -0.68 -8.24 -6.48
C SER A 24 -1.60 -7.93 -5.29
N ARG A 25 -2.71 -8.67 -5.16
CA ARG A 25 -3.60 -8.56 -3.99
C ARG A 25 -2.89 -8.91 -2.68
N ALA A 26 -2.03 -9.93 -2.71
CA ALA A 26 -1.22 -10.29 -1.55
C ALA A 26 -0.25 -9.16 -1.15
N LYS A 27 0.43 -8.55 -2.13
CA LYS A 27 1.33 -7.41 -1.91
C LYS A 27 0.60 -6.18 -1.36
N GLN A 28 -0.54 -5.82 -1.96
CA GLN A 28 -1.37 -4.71 -1.49
C GLN A 28 -1.82 -4.91 -0.03
N ARG A 29 -2.29 -6.13 0.32
CA ARG A 29 -2.68 -6.46 1.70
C ARG A 29 -1.51 -6.39 2.67
N GLN A 30 -0.34 -6.89 2.27
CA GLN A 30 0.88 -6.79 3.08
C GLN A 30 1.27 -5.33 3.33
N SER A 31 1.25 -4.49 2.30
CA SER A 31 1.55 -3.06 2.46
C SER A 31 0.57 -2.35 3.37
N ARG A 32 -0.74 -2.62 3.25
CA ARG A 32 -1.75 -2.07 4.16
C ARG A 32 -1.51 -2.51 5.60
N ASN A 33 -1.18 -3.78 5.82
CA ASN A 33 -0.87 -4.29 7.16
C ASN A 33 0.36 -3.62 7.77
N LEU A 34 1.43 -3.40 6.99
CA LEU A 34 2.63 -2.71 7.46
C LEU A 34 2.34 -1.26 7.86
N VAL A 35 1.56 -0.54 7.05
CA VAL A 35 1.15 0.84 7.37
C VAL A 35 0.32 0.86 8.65
N VAL A 36 -0.63 -0.07 8.81
CA VAL A 36 -1.43 -0.19 10.04
C VAL A 36 -0.53 -0.41 11.25
N LEU A 37 0.41 -1.36 11.18
CA LEU A 37 1.34 -1.64 12.29
C LEU A 37 2.22 -0.43 12.62
N SER A 38 2.75 0.26 11.61
CA SER A 38 3.58 1.46 11.80
C SER A 38 2.81 2.57 12.50
N ILE A 39 1.56 2.82 12.10
CA ILE A 39 0.73 3.86 12.72
C ILE A 39 0.40 3.47 14.16
N MET A 40 0.01 2.21 14.41
CA MET A 40 -0.24 1.72 15.78
C MET A 40 0.98 1.91 16.69
N GLN A 41 2.18 1.62 16.19
CA GLN A 41 3.42 1.79 16.96
C GLN A 41 3.74 3.27 17.25
N GLN A 42 3.46 4.17 16.31
CA GLN A 42 3.76 5.60 16.51
C GLN A 42 2.71 6.34 17.33
N THR A 43 1.43 5.98 17.23
CA THR A 43 0.33 6.70 17.88
C THR A 43 -0.22 5.98 19.12
N GLY A 44 0.09 4.70 19.29
CA GLY A 44 -0.52 3.84 20.31
C GLY A 44 -1.99 3.52 20.03
N TRP A 45 -2.52 3.82 18.85
CA TRP A 45 -3.93 3.61 18.53
C TRP A 45 -4.27 2.13 18.35
N SER A 46 -5.52 1.78 18.67
CA SER A 46 -6.06 0.44 18.39
C SER A 46 -6.14 0.20 16.88
N ARG A 47 -6.03 -1.08 16.48
CA ARG A 47 -6.09 -1.47 15.07
C ARG A 47 -7.36 -0.99 14.38
N GLU A 48 -8.51 -1.09 15.03
CA GLU A 48 -9.80 -0.64 14.49
C GLU A 48 -9.79 0.85 14.18
N ARG A 49 -9.30 1.67 15.11
CA ARG A 49 -9.19 3.11 14.92
C ARG A 49 -8.32 3.45 13.72
N VAL A 50 -7.16 2.80 13.59
CA VAL A 50 -6.25 3.02 12.45
C VAL A 50 -6.89 2.58 11.13
N VAL A 51 -7.58 1.44 11.10
CA VAL A 51 -8.23 0.94 9.88
C VAL A 51 -9.38 1.86 9.44
N ASN A 52 -10.18 2.38 10.38
CA ASN A 52 -11.24 3.33 10.08
C ASN A 52 -10.68 4.65 9.54
N SER A 53 -9.66 5.22 10.18
CA SER A 53 -9.03 6.45 9.68
C SER A 53 -8.39 6.27 8.30
N LEU A 54 -7.73 5.13 8.04
CA LEU A 54 -7.21 4.83 6.70
C LEU A 54 -8.32 4.70 5.65
N LYS A 55 -9.50 4.19 6.04
CA LYS A 55 -10.66 4.12 5.17
C LYS A 55 -11.19 5.51 4.85
N GLU A 56 -11.36 6.36 5.86
CA GLU A 56 -11.77 7.77 5.67
C GLU A 56 -10.82 8.52 4.73
N LEU A 57 -9.50 8.35 4.89
CA LEU A 57 -8.51 8.96 4.01
C LEU A 57 -8.55 8.40 2.57
N GLU A 58 -8.90 7.12 2.41
CA GLU A 58 -9.09 6.49 1.10
C GLU A 58 -10.38 7.00 0.43
N ASP A 59 -11.47 7.17 1.21
CA ASP A 59 -12.74 7.73 0.77
C ASP A 59 -12.61 9.22 0.38
N CYS A 60 -11.81 9.99 1.13
CA CYS A 60 -11.43 11.36 0.79
C CYS A 60 -10.44 11.44 -0.39
N ASN A 61 -10.07 10.32 -1.02
CA ASN A 61 -9.09 10.25 -2.11
C ASN A 61 -7.72 10.87 -1.74
N LEU A 62 -7.37 10.94 -0.45
CA LEU A 62 -6.08 11.46 0.02
C LEU A 62 -4.99 10.40 -0.03
N ILE A 63 -5.36 9.13 0.12
CA ILE A 63 -4.44 8.00 -0.01
C ILE A 63 -5.00 6.94 -0.94
N LYS A 64 -4.10 6.11 -1.50
CA LYS A 64 -4.48 4.91 -2.25
C LYS A 64 -3.48 3.80 -2.03
N PHE A 65 -3.96 2.57 -1.90
CA PHE A 65 -3.12 1.37 -1.92
C PHE A 65 -3.11 0.77 -3.33
N PRO A 66 -2.07 0.97 -4.16
CA PRO A 66 -2.01 0.37 -5.48
C PRO A 66 -1.86 -1.16 -5.38
N SER A 67 -2.35 -1.86 -6.41
CA SER A 67 -2.29 -3.33 -6.49
C SER A 67 -0.85 -3.87 -6.53
N GLN A 68 0.13 -3.05 -6.88
CA GLN A 68 1.54 -3.42 -6.85
C GLN A 68 2.15 -3.43 -5.43
N GLY A 69 1.41 -2.92 -4.43
CA GLY A 69 1.90 -2.70 -3.07
C GLY A 69 2.38 -1.26 -2.85
N GLY A 70 2.57 -0.89 -1.59
CA GLY A 70 2.87 0.47 -1.13
C GLY A 70 1.61 1.27 -0.77
N MET A 71 1.84 2.53 -0.39
CA MET A 71 0.81 3.54 -0.15
C MET A 71 1.20 4.79 -0.93
N MET A 72 0.25 5.34 -1.67
CA MET A 72 0.41 6.62 -2.37
C MET A 72 -0.36 7.69 -1.62
N ILE A 73 0.27 8.82 -1.37
CA ILE A 73 -0.36 10.03 -0.84
C ILE A 73 -0.66 10.93 -2.03
N LYS A 74 -1.92 11.32 -2.20
CA LYS A 74 -2.31 12.36 -3.15
C LYS A 74 -2.11 13.70 -2.48
N VAL A 75 -1.08 14.42 -2.92
CA VAL A 75 -0.93 15.83 -2.58
C VAL A 75 -1.89 16.59 -3.47
N GLY A 76 -2.93 17.19 -2.88
CA GLY A 76 -3.73 18.17 -3.60
C GLY A 76 -2.88 19.41 -3.82
N GLU A 77 -2.78 19.88 -5.07
CA GLU A 77 -2.31 21.24 -5.32
C GLU A 77 -3.30 22.19 -4.65
N VAL A 78 -2.87 22.85 -3.58
CA VAL A 78 -3.55 24.04 -3.07
C VAL A 78 -3.37 25.10 -4.17
N ARG A 79 -4.40 25.30 -4.99
CA ARG A 79 -4.47 26.39 -5.96
C ARG A 79 -5.09 27.61 -5.32
#